data_AF-A0AAD8E1T2-F1
#
_entry.id   AF-A0AAD8E1T2-F1
#
_cell.length_a   1.000
_cell.length_b   1.000
_cell.length_c   1.000
_cell.angle_alpha   90.00
_cell.angle_beta   90.00
_cell.angle_gamma   90.00
#
_symmetry.space_group_name_H-M   'P 1'
#
loop_
_entity.id
_entity.type
_entity.pdbx_description
1 polymer ?
#
loop_
_entity_poly.entity_id
_entity_poly.type
_entity_poly.pdbx_seq_one_letter_code
_entity_poly.pdbx_strand_id
1 'polypeptide(L)'
;MVTLLLCALFLWGLAPINTVQVSIEPSLCEVWGPGLYPDKITLPARYFYIQAVDKHKNKLTESPGNVFDVQMTGDSIYKSYRVWINILDRKNGSLIVRYKTYHTYNNFKIIITYKGEHVGNSPYNIKGTVYADGCYCPVKSFTKWLTDFGCEISYDQINSDLEAFPKVNFTEVRNAALKKFNHPGSMSICNYVIKDNQVYRKCYGQYVGFKMFLDAILLSLARKVHLPDMEMLFNLGDWPLSINGSDPKIPLFSWCGSVGNLDIVMPTYDITEASLECMGRVMLDMLSVQGNIDKKWEKKN
;
A
#
# COMPACT_ATOMS: atom_id res chain seq x y z
N MET A 1 71.07 -30.67 15.41
CA MET A 1 70.55 -32.03 15.67
C MET A 1 69.53 -31.88 16.80
N VAL A 2 68.30 -32.39 16.62
CA VAL A 2 67.08 -32.15 17.44
C VAL A 2 66.46 -30.76 17.16
N THR A 3 65.23 -30.57 16.67
CA THR A 3 63.89 -30.99 17.17
C THR A 3 62.89 -31.16 15.99
N LEU A 4 62.34 -32.37 15.78
CA LEU A 4 60.94 -32.80 16.07
C LEU A 4 59.81 -31.91 15.49
N LEU A 5 59.09 -32.39 14.47
CA LEU A 5 57.87 -33.26 14.53
C LEU A 5 56.59 -32.49 14.92
N LEU A 6 55.51 -32.78 14.18
CA LEU A 6 54.11 -32.33 14.33
C LEU A 6 53.69 -31.12 13.48
N CYS A 7 53.31 -31.40 12.23
CA CYS A 7 52.19 -30.72 11.56
C CYS A 7 51.63 -31.61 10.44
N ALA A 8 51.32 -32.85 10.80
CA ALA A 8 50.39 -33.70 10.05
C ALA A 8 49.19 -33.92 10.97
N LEU A 9 47.97 -33.76 10.44
CA LEU A 9 46.64 -33.81 11.09
C LEU A 9 46.02 -32.43 11.37
N PHE A 10 45.50 -31.79 10.33
CA PHE A 10 44.23 -31.04 10.39
C PHE A 10 43.65 -30.88 8.96
N LEU A 11 43.47 -32.02 8.28
CA LEU A 11 42.58 -32.15 7.12
C LEU A 11 41.41 -33.05 7.57
N TRP A 12 40.60 -32.52 8.48
CA TRP A 12 39.31 -33.11 8.81
C TRP A 12 38.23 -32.29 8.11
N GLY A 13 37.36 -33.01 7.43
CA GLY A 13 36.51 -32.51 6.37
C GLY A 13 35.68 -31.31 6.77
N LEU A 14 35.77 -30.26 5.96
CA LEU A 14 34.61 -29.43 5.67
C LEU A 14 33.61 -30.33 4.97
N ALA A 15 32.75 -30.99 5.74
CA ALA A 15 31.52 -31.53 5.18
C ALA A 15 30.83 -30.36 4.46
N PRO A 16 30.48 -30.50 3.17
CA PRO A 16 29.68 -29.48 2.52
C PRO A 16 28.42 -29.32 3.38
N ILE A 17 28.16 -28.09 3.81
CA ILE A 17 26.84 -27.73 4.33
C ILE A 17 25.90 -28.13 3.19
N ASN A 18 25.14 -29.22 3.41
CA ASN A 18 24.03 -29.61 2.56
C ASN A 18 23.04 -28.45 2.64
N THR A 19 23.27 -27.44 1.81
CA THR A 19 22.23 -26.54 1.37
C THR A 19 21.26 -27.47 0.67
N VAL A 20 20.17 -27.82 1.36
CA VAL A 20 19.05 -28.52 0.76
C VAL A 20 18.67 -27.65 -0.42
N GLN A 21 19.07 -28.09 -1.62
CA GLN A 21 18.80 -27.38 -2.85
C GLN A 21 17.33 -27.63 -3.11
N VAL A 22 16.48 -26.79 -2.50
CA VAL A 22 15.03 -26.97 -2.58
C VAL A 22 14.66 -26.93 -4.06
N SER A 23 14.22 -28.07 -4.58
CA SER A 23 13.91 -28.25 -5.99
C SER A 23 12.52 -27.70 -6.24
N ILE A 24 12.46 -26.41 -6.54
CA ILE A 24 11.24 -25.72 -6.98
C ILE A 24 10.78 -26.30 -8.32
N GLU A 25 9.48 -26.51 -8.46
CA GLU A 25 8.81 -26.90 -9.69
C GLU A 25 8.05 -25.68 -10.26
N PRO A 26 8.62 -24.95 -11.25
CA PRO A 26 8.14 -23.63 -11.66
C PRO A 26 6.68 -23.61 -12.12
N SER A 27 6.26 -24.66 -12.83
CA SER A 27 4.91 -24.81 -13.37
C SER A 27 3.82 -24.97 -12.28
N LEU A 28 4.21 -25.43 -11.08
CA LEU A 28 3.31 -25.64 -9.95
C LEU A 28 3.27 -24.46 -8.98
N CYS A 29 4.19 -23.50 -9.10
CA CYS A 29 4.19 -22.30 -8.26
C CYS A 29 2.91 -21.47 -8.47
N GLU A 30 2.38 -20.92 -7.38
CA GLU A 30 1.20 -20.06 -7.43
C GLU A 30 1.63 -18.59 -7.49
N VAL A 31 0.95 -17.80 -8.34
CA VAL A 31 1.17 -16.34 -8.42
C VAL A 31 -0.19 -15.66 -8.35
N TRP A 32 -0.35 -14.72 -7.42
CA TRP A 32 -1.64 -14.04 -7.21
C TRP A 32 -1.44 -12.62 -6.63
N GLY A 33 -2.47 -11.79 -6.73
CA GLY A 33 -2.49 -10.46 -6.14
C GLY A 33 -2.88 -9.34 -7.11
N PRO A 34 -3.16 -8.14 -6.59
CA PRO A 34 -3.72 -7.04 -7.38
C PRO A 34 -2.75 -6.54 -8.47
N GLY A 35 -1.44 -6.66 -8.26
CA GLY A 35 -0.41 -6.25 -9.20
C GLY A 35 -0.34 -7.09 -10.48
N LEU A 36 -1.13 -8.16 -10.61
CA LEU A 36 -1.30 -8.88 -11.89
C LEU A 36 -2.35 -8.24 -12.80
N TYR A 37 -3.10 -7.24 -12.32
CA TYR A 37 -4.13 -6.51 -13.08
C TYR A 37 -3.86 -5.00 -13.12
N PRO A 38 -2.67 -4.56 -13.58
CA PRO A 38 -2.25 -3.15 -13.51
C PRO A 38 -3.01 -2.21 -14.45
N ASP A 39 -3.77 -2.75 -15.39
CA ASP A 39 -4.69 -2.01 -16.26
C ASP A 39 -6.02 -1.66 -15.58
N LYS A 40 -6.37 -2.36 -14.50
CA LYS A 40 -7.56 -2.07 -13.68
C LYS A 40 -7.21 -1.23 -12.45
N ILE A 41 -6.05 -1.51 -11.83
CA ILE A 41 -5.65 -0.93 -10.54
C ILE A 41 -4.46 0.01 -10.76
N THR A 42 -4.66 1.30 -10.47
CA THR A 42 -3.61 2.32 -10.53
C THR A 42 -3.20 2.77 -9.13
N LEU A 43 -2.06 2.25 -8.67
CA LEU A 43 -1.46 2.55 -7.36
C LEU A 43 -0.01 3.05 -7.52
N PRO A 44 0.51 3.83 -6.55
CA PRO A 44 1.91 4.26 -6.52
C PRO A 44 2.91 3.12 -6.66
N ALA A 45 2.65 2.03 -5.96
CA ALA A 45 3.34 0.76 -6.11
C ALA A 45 2.28 -0.35 -6.22
N ARG A 46 2.51 -1.30 -7.11
CA ARG A 46 1.67 -2.48 -7.31
C ARG A 46 2.42 -3.71 -6.83
N TYR A 47 1.70 -4.72 -6.38
CA TYR A 47 2.35 -5.92 -5.84
C TYR A 47 1.55 -7.19 -6.11
N PHE A 48 2.27 -8.30 -6.20
CA PHE A 48 1.72 -9.63 -6.26
C PHE A 48 2.63 -10.58 -5.46
N TYR A 49 2.14 -11.78 -5.21
CA TYR A 49 2.83 -12.82 -4.45
C TYR A 49 3.24 -13.95 -5.37
N ILE A 50 4.34 -14.61 -5.02
CA ILE A 50 4.77 -15.89 -5.59
C ILE A 50 4.89 -16.88 -4.43
N GLN A 51 4.18 -18.00 -4.48
CA GLN A 51 4.37 -19.14 -3.59
C GLN A 51 5.23 -20.16 -4.31
N ALA A 52 6.40 -20.46 -3.75
CA ALA A 52 7.23 -21.55 -4.25
C ALA A 52 6.60 -22.90 -3.89
N VAL A 53 6.60 -23.81 -4.86
CA VAL A 53 6.08 -25.17 -4.75
C VAL A 53 7.16 -26.15 -5.20
N ASP A 54 7.29 -27.28 -4.51
CA ASP A 54 8.25 -28.33 -4.84
C ASP A 54 7.69 -29.33 -5.88
N LYS A 55 8.54 -30.24 -6.34
CA LYS A 55 8.16 -31.33 -7.26
C LYS A 55 7.11 -32.30 -6.70
N HIS A 56 6.91 -32.30 -5.39
CA HIS A 56 5.91 -33.12 -4.70
C HIS A 56 4.57 -32.38 -4.52
N LYS A 57 4.41 -31.20 -5.13
CA LYS A 57 3.23 -30.32 -5.02
C LYS A 57 3.03 -29.73 -3.63
N ASN A 58 4.07 -29.71 -2.79
CA ASN A 58 4.00 -29.07 -1.48
C ASN A 58 4.43 -27.61 -1.58
N LYS A 59 3.66 -26.73 -0.93
CA LYS A 59 4.06 -25.33 -0.72
C LYS A 59 5.28 -25.32 0.20
N LEU A 60 6.33 -24.63 -0.22
CA LEU A 60 7.46 -24.39 0.66
C LEU A 60 6.98 -23.61 1.90
N THR A 61 7.54 -23.95 3.05
CA THR A 61 7.31 -23.25 4.33
C THR A 61 8.53 -22.44 4.76
N GLU A 62 9.64 -22.58 4.04
CA GLU A 62 10.91 -21.91 4.29
C GLU A 62 11.28 -21.02 3.10
N SER A 63 12.09 -19.99 3.35
CA SER A 63 12.58 -19.09 2.31
C SER A 63 13.20 -19.88 1.13
N PRO A 64 12.73 -19.67 -0.12
CA PRO A 64 13.41 -20.17 -1.30
C PRO A 64 14.61 -19.28 -1.69
N GLY A 65 14.87 -18.18 -0.98
CA GLY A 65 15.82 -17.14 -1.36
C GLY A 65 15.32 -16.28 -2.54
N ASN A 66 16.19 -15.40 -3.06
CA ASN A 66 15.88 -14.58 -4.23
C ASN A 66 16.17 -15.36 -5.53
N VAL A 67 15.34 -16.36 -5.81
CA VAL A 67 15.55 -17.32 -6.91
C VAL A 67 14.71 -17.07 -8.15
N PHE A 68 13.69 -16.22 -8.05
CA PHE A 68 12.83 -15.86 -9.17
C PHE A 68 13.36 -14.62 -9.87
N ASP A 69 13.51 -14.70 -11.19
CA ASP A 69 13.77 -13.53 -12.02
C ASP A 69 12.44 -12.94 -12.48
N VAL A 70 12.24 -11.64 -12.22
CA VAL A 70 11.04 -10.91 -12.61
C VAL A 70 11.44 -9.82 -13.57
N GLN A 71 10.89 -9.91 -14.78
CA GLN A 71 11.03 -8.91 -15.81
C GLN A 71 9.66 -8.39 -16.19
N MET A 72 9.60 -7.12 -16.53
CA MET A 72 8.40 -6.52 -17.07
C MET A 72 8.78 -5.86 -18.39
N THR A 73 7.86 -5.83 -19.34
CA THR A 73 8.06 -5.19 -20.64
C THR A 73 6.78 -4.50 -21.07
N GLY A 74 6.87 -3.54 -21.99
CA GLY A 74 5.71 -2.85 -22.54
C GLY A 74 6.12 -1.66 -23.40
N ASP A 75 5.16 -1.18 -24.18
CA ASP A 75 5.36 -0.11 -25.14
C ASP A 75 5.01 1.24 -24.51
N SER A 76 5.96 2.17 -24.49
CA SER A 76 5.80 3.52 -23.95
C SER A 76 6.08 4.57 -25.02
N ILE A 77 5.34 5.68 -24.98
CA ILE A 77 5.55 6.84 -25.88
C ILE A 77 6.96 7.43 -25.74
N TYR A 78 7.57 7.30 -24.57
CA TYR A 78 8.89 7.86 -24.27
C TYR A 78 10.03 7.02 -24.83
N LYS A 79 9.73 5.86 -25.45
CA LYS A 79 10.71 4.88 -25.97
C LYS A 79 11.76 4.41 -24.95
N SER A 80 11.58 4.76 -23.68
CA SER A 80 12.38 4.33 -22.56
C SER A 80 11.53 3.44 -21.65
N TYR A 81 12.16 2.38 -21.17
CA TYR A 81 11.56 1.45 -20.23
C TYR A 81 12.04 1.79 -18.82
N ARG A 82 11.11 2.21 -17.96
CA ARG A 82 11.37 2.60 -16.58
C ARG A 82 10.32 2.01 -15.65
N VAL A 83 10.64 0.82 -15.14
CA VAL A 83 9.89 0.14 -14.09
C VAL A 83 10.87 -0.26 -13.02
N TRP A 84 10.59 0.12 -11.77
CA TRP A 84 11.37 -0.32 -10.63
C TRP A 84 10.70 -1.54 -10.01
N ILE A 85 11.45 -2.63 -9.88
CA ILE A 85 11.01 -3.89 -9.27
C ILE A 85 11.77 -4.09 -7.96
N ASN A 86 11.07 -4.56 -6.93
CA ASN A 86 11.66 -4.99 -5.67
C ASN A 86 10.98 -6.29 -5.21
N ILE A 87 11.79 -7.29 -4.88
CA ILE A 87 11.33 -8.60 -4.43
C ILE A 87 11.63 -8.72 -2.94
N LEU A 88 10.62 -9.09 -2.16
CA LEU A 88 10.67 -9.24 -0.72
C LEU A 88 10.41 -10.70 -0.35
N ASP A 89 11.29 -11.30 0.42
CA ASP A 89 11.15 -12.69 0.87
C ASP A 89 10.50 -12.74 2.25
N ARG A 90 9.29 -13.32 2.34
CA ARG A 90 8.51 -13.40 3.59
C ARG A 90 9.00 -14.49 4.54
N LYS A 91 10.05 -15.24 4.17
CA LYS A 91 10.66 -16.32 4.97
C LYS A 91 9.73 -17.48 5.29
N ASN A 92 8.62 -17.60 4.57
CA ASN A 92 7.61 -18.64 4.75
C ASN A 92 7.30 -19.41 3.46
N GLY A 93 8.23 -19.42 2.50
CA GLY A 93 8.06 -20.03 1.18
C GLY A 93 7.41 -19.14 0.11
N SER A 94 6.94 -17.94 0.50
CA SER A 94 6.38 -16.96 -0.42
C SER A 94 7.20 -15.67 -0.50
N LEU A 95 7.10 -15.00 -1.65
CA LEU A 95 7.72 -13.70 -1.90
C LEU A 95 6.66 -12.68 -2.30
N ILE A 96 6.91 -11.41 -2.00
CA ILE A 96 6.16 -10.27 -2.51
C ILE A 96 6.99 -9.63 -3.61
N VAL A 97 6.47 -9.59 -4.82
CA VAL A 97 7.03 -8.80 -5.90
C VAL A 97 6.25 -7.52 -5.96
N ARG A 98 6.93 -6.40 -5.75
CA ARG A 98 6.35 -5.06 -5.82
C ARG A 98 7.07 -4.23 -6.85
N TYR A 99 6.33 -3.39 -7.55
CA TYR A 99 6.86 -2.64 -8.68
C TYR A 99 6.16 -1.30 -8.88
N LYS A 100 6.90 -0.37 -9.48
CA LYS A 100 6.47 0.99 -9.78
C LYS A 100 6.72 1.32 -11.24
N THR A 101 5.68 1.77 -11.94
CA THR A 101 5.74 2.21 -13.34
C THR A 101 5.86 3.73 -13.38
N TYR A 102 6.94 4.25 -13.97
CA TYR A 102 7.15 5.70 -14.10
C TYR A 102 6.55 6.28 -15.39
N HIS A 103 6.21 5.43 -16.35
CA HIS A 103 5.54 5.78 -17.60
C HIS A 103 4.27 4.96 -17.76
N THR A 104 3.41 5.42 -18.67
CA THR A 104 2.24 4.66 -19.13
C THR A 104 2.67 3.68 -20.21
N TYR A 105 2.21 2.43 -20.11
CA TYR A 105 2.56 1.35 -21.04
C TYR A 105 1.33 0.72 -21.68
N ASN A 106 1.46 0.30 -22.94
CA ASN A 106 0.56 -0.63 -23.61
C ASN A 106 1.27 -1.97 -23.84
N ASN A 107 0.52 -3.03 -24.16
CA ASN A 107 1.06 -4.38 -24.38
C ASN A 107 1.97 -4.85 -23.22
N PHE A 108 1.61 -4.47 -22.00
CA PHE A 108 2.45 -4.70 -20.83
C PHE A 108 2.49 -6.20 -20.49
N LYS A 109 3.66 -6.72 -20.15
CA LYS A 109 3.86 -8.13 -19.78
C LYS A 109 4.60 -8.23 -18.47
N ILE A 110 4.17 -9.13 -17.61
CA ILE A 110 4.89 -9.55 -16.41
C ILE A 110 5.43 -10.96 -16.67
N ILE A 111 6.75 -11.08 -16.68
CA ILE A 111 7.47 -12.32 -16.97
C ILE A 111 8.17 -12.75 -15.68
N ILE A 112 7.87 -13.95 -15.23
CA ILE A 112 8.44 -14.54 -14.01
C ILE A 112 9.10 -15.85 -14.42
N THR A 113 10.38 -16.01 -14.10
CA THR A 113 11.11 -17.23 -14.41
C THR A 113 11.90 -17.76 -13.22
N TYR A 114 12.12 -19.07 -13.20
CA TYR A 114 13.06 -19.76 -12.32
C TYR A 114 13.99 -20.59 -13.20
N LYS A 115 15.30 -20.31 -13.16
CA LYS A 115 16.30 -20.99 -14.02
C LYS A 115 15.93 -20.99 -15.52
N GLY A 116 15.30 -19.91 -16.00
CA GLY A 116 14.87 -19.75 -17.38
C GLY A 116 13.50 -20.34 -17.73
N GLU A 117 12.87 -21.09 -16.82
CA GLU A 117 11.52 -21.65 -17.01
C GLU A 117 10.44 -20.74 -16.45
N HIS A 118 9.30 -20.65 -17.11
CA HIS A 118 8.18 -19.82 -16.66
C HIS A 118 7.53 -20.33 -15.38
N VAL A 119 7.22 -19.39 -14.49
CA VAL A 119 6.61 -19.65 -13.19
C VAL A 119 5.09 -19.44 -13.25
N GLY A 120 4.33 -20.45 -12.84
CA GLY A 120 2.86 -20.43 -12.92
C GLY A 120 2.37 -20.13 -14.34
N ASN A 121 1.48 -19.14 -14.47
CA ASN A 121 0.92 -18.71 -15.77
C ASN A 121 1.76 -17.64 -16.50
N SER A 122 3.01 -17.43 -16.11
CA SER A 122 3.90 -16.49 -16.81
C SER A 122 4.08 -16.91 -18.29
N PRO A 123 4.10 -15.98 -19.25
CA PRO A 123 3.96 -14.53 -19.06
C PRO A 123 2.51 -14.07 -18.87
N TYR A 124 2.30 -13.13 -17.94
CA TYR A 124 1.01 -12.45 -17.75
C TYR A 124 0.91 -11.30 -18.74
N ASN A 125 0.05 -11.46 -19.76
CA ASN A 125 -0.16 -10.46 -20.80
C ASN A 125 -1.32 -9.54 -20.42
N ILE A 126 -1.03 -8.24 -20.27
CA ILE A 126 -2.00 -7.23 -19.87
C ILE A 126 -2.59 -6.58 -21.11
N LYS A 127 -3.92 -6.66 -21.25
CA LYS A 127 -4.63 -6.17 -22.44
C LYS A 127 -4.86 -4.67 -22.40
N GLY A 128 -5.17 -4.09 -21.24
CA GLY A 128 -5.43 -2.67 -21.10
C GLY A 128 -4.16 -1.84 -20.91
N THR A 129 -4.34 -0.51 -20.96
CA THR A 129 -3.28 0.46 -20.70
C THR A 129 -2.90 0.45 -19.21
N VAL A 130 -1.61 0.34 -18.94
CA VAL A 130 -1.04 0.43 -17.59
C VAL A 130 -0.59 1.86 -17.34
N TYR A 131 -1.38 2.62 -16.59
CA TYR A 131 -1.07 4.01 -16.26
C TYR A 131 0.04 4.13 -15.20
N ALA A 132 0.87 5.16 -15.33
CA ALA A 132 1.72 5.61 -14.22
C ALA A 132 0.88 6.19 -13.08
N ASP A 133 1.41 6.19 -11.86
CA ASP A 133 0.71 6.72 -10.67
C ASP A 133 0.26 8.19 -10.80
N GLY A 134 1.07 9.00 -11.50
CA GLY A 134 0.78 10.40 -11.78
C GLY A 134 -0.23 10.64 -12.91
N CYS A 135 -0.93 9.62 -13.42
CA CYS A 135 -1.93 9.81 -14.47
C CYS A 135 -3.02 10.81 -14.04
N TYR A 136 -3.66 11.44 -15.02
CA TYR A 136 -5.04 11.91 -14.86
C TYR A 136 -5.94 10.96 -15.65
N CYS A 137 -6.44 9.93 -14.97
CA CYS A 137 -7.22 8.84 -15.54
C CYS A 137 -8.46 8.49 -14.68
N PRO A 138 -9.39 9.45 -14.45
CA PRO A 138 -10.50 9.24 -13.53
C PRO A 138 -11.52 8.22 -14.07
N VAL A 139 -11.68 7.11 -13.35
CA VAL A 139 -12.77 6.15 -13.59
C VAL A 139 -14.10 6.81 -13.24
N LYS A 140 -15.04 6.83 -14.19
CA LYS A 140 -16.35 7.50 -14.02
C LYS A 140 -17.24 6.85 -12.95
N SER A 141 -17.20 5.53 -12.83
CA SER A 141 -18.03 4.79 -11.87
C SER A 141 -17.22 4.51 -10.60
N PHE A 142 -17.59 5.17 -9.50
CA PHE A 142 -16.99 4.96 -8.19
C PHE A 142 -17.17 3.52 -7.69
N THR A 143 -18.36 2.94 -7.87
CA THR A 143 -18.64 1.54 -7.48
C THR A 143 -17.77 0.56 -8.25
N LYS A 144 -17.63 0.74 -9.57
CA LYS A 144 -16.74 -0.09 -10.38
C LYS A 144 -15.29 0.03 -9.89
N TRP A 145 -14.84 1.24 -9.60
CA TRP A 145 -13.49 1.48 -9.08
C TRP A 145 -13.25 0.73 -7.76
N LEU A 146 -14.20 0.78 -6.81
CA LEU A 146 -14.12 -0.01 -5.57
C LEU A 146 -14.05 -1.51 -5.84
N THR A 147 -14.90 -2.03 -6.72
CA THR A 147 -14.92 -3.46 -7.07
C THR A 147 -13.61 -3.90 -7.72
N ASP A 148 -13.05 -3.11 -8.63
CA ASP A 148 -11.78 -3.42 -9.29
C ASP A 148 -10.62 -3.45 -8.30
N PHE A 149 -10.65 -2.59 -7.27
CA PHE A 149 -9.66 -2.57 -6.19
C PHE A 149 -9.90 -3.65 -5.13
N GLY A 150 -10.98 -4.42 -5.23
CA GLY A 150 -11.33 -5.46 -4.27
C GLY A 150 -11.71 -4.90 -2.89
N CYS A 151 -12.16 -3.65 -2.83
CA CYS A 151 -12.64 -3.05 -1.58
C CYS A 151 -13.95 -3.72 -1.14
N GLU A 152 -14.11 -3.89 0.17
CA GLU A 152 -15.37 -4.35 0.73
C GLU A 152 -16.44 -3.25 0.58
N ILE A 153 -17.71 -3.66 0.52
CA ILE A 153 -18.83 -2.72 0.35
C ILE A 153 -19.06 -1.92 1.63
N SER A 154 -18.72 -2.48 2.79
CA SER A 154 -18.92 -1.87 4.09
C SER A 154 -17.82 -2.27 5.06
N TYR A 155 -17.51 -1.37 5.99
CA TYR A 155 -16.57 -1.61 7.08
C TYR A 155 -17.25 -1.25 8.40
N ASP A 156 -17.14 -2.11 9.41
CA ASP A 156 -17.82 -1.91 10.70
C ASP A 156 -17.46 -0.58 11.35
N GLN A 157 -16.18 -0.19 11.31
CA GLN A 157 -15.72 1.10 11.84
C GLN A 157 -16.37 2.28 11.12
N ILE A 158 -16.42 2.26 9.78
CA ILE A 158 -17.01 3.35 9.00
C ILE A 158 -18.52 3.47 9.30
N ASN A 159 -19.22 2.34 9.37
CA ASN A 159 -20.64 2.33 9.68
C ASN A 159 -20.92 2.88 11.10
N SER A 160 -20.12 2.47 12.09
CA SER A 160 -20.22 2.94 13.47
C SER A 160 -19.96 4.45 13.58
N ASP A 161 -18.91 4.96 12.92
CA ASP A 161 -18.54 6.37 13.00
C ASP A 161 -19.59 7.29 12.35
N LEU A 162 -20.27 6.80 11.31
CA LEU A 162 -21.29 7.54 10.58
C LEU A 162 -22.70 7.42 11.18
N GLU A 163 -22.94 6.49 12.12
CA GLU A 163 -24.26 6.22 12.72
C GLU A 163 -24.86 7.47 13.37
N ALA A 164 -24.03 8.30 14.00
CA ALA A 164 -24.46 9.53 14.65
C ALA A 164 -24.89 10.65 13.66
N PHE A 165 -24.62 10.49 12.36
CA PHE A 165 -24.76 11.52 11.32
C PHE A 165 -25.58 11.06 10.10
N PRO A 166 -26.81 10.55 10.28
CA PRO A 166 -27.63 10.08 9.15
C PRO A 166 -28.02 11.20 8.18
N LYS A 167 -28.06 12.45 8.67
CA LYS A 167 -28.29 13.67 7.87
C LYS A 167 -27.45 14.79 8.44
N VAL A 168 -26.86 15.60 7.56
CA VAL A 168 -25.96 16.69 7.95
C VAL A 168 -26.40 17.98 7.26
N ASN A 169 -26.82 18.97 8.04
CA ASN A 169 -26.93 20.34 7.53
C ASN A 169 -25.57 21.02 7.64
N PHE A 170 -24.79 20.97 6.55
CA PHE A 170 -23.40 21.41 6.60
C PHE A 170 -23.25 22.92 6.85
N THR A 171 -24.24 23.73 6.47
CA THR A 171 -24.21 25.18 6.74
C THR A 171 -24.20 25.46 8.25
N GLU A 172 -25.06 24.77 8.99
CA GLU A 172 -25.14 24.89 10.46
C GLU A 172 -23.92 24.26 11.13
N VAL A 173 -23.55 23.03 10.73
CA VAL A 173 -22.39 22.30 11.26
C VAL A 173 -21.11 23.10 11.08
N ARG A 174 -20.87 23.67 9.90
CA ARG A 174 -19.68 24.49 9.62
C ARG A 174 -19.63 25.70 10.54
N ASN A 175 -20.73 26.44 10.69
CA ASN A 175 -20.75 27.61 11.57
C ASN A 175 -20.50 27.22 13.03
N ALA A 176 -21.10 26.13 13.51
CA ALA A 176 -20.88 25.62 14.86
C ALA A 176 -19.43 25.16 15.08
N ALA A 177 -18.86 24.43 14.13
CA ALA A 177 -17.48 23.97 14.19
C ALA A 177 -16.49 25.12 14.19
N LEU A 178 -16.70 26.15 13.36
CA LEU A 178 -15.84 27.34 13.36
C LEU A 178 -15.92 28.09 14.69
N LYS A 179 -17.11 28.20 15.29
CA LYS A 179 -17.26 28.84 16.60
C LYS A 179 -16.54 28.05 17.71
N LYS A 180 -16.50 26.72 17.61
CA LYS A 180 -15.97 25.81 18.64
C LYS A 180 -14.46 25.53 18.50
N PHE A 181 -13.94 25.51 17.27
CA PHE A 181 -12.60 24.96 17.00
C PHE A 181 -11.66 25.94 16.28
N ASN A 182 -12.13 27.12 15.85
CA ASN A 182 -11.25 28.15 15.29
C ASN A 182 -10.55 28.93 16.42
N HIS A 183 -9.68 28.25 17.16
CA HIS A 183 -8.88 28.82 18.24
C HIS A 183 -7.39 28.77 17.86
N PRO A 184 -6.82 29.91 17.38
CA PRO A 184 -5.40 29.98 17.05
C PRO A 184 -4.51 29.55 18.22
N GLY A 185 -3.51 28.72 17.93
CA GLY A 185 -2.57 28.20 18.92
C GLY A 185 -3.00 26.92 19.65
N SER A 186 -4.27 26.50 19.58
CA SER A 186 -4.75 25.26 20.21
C SER A 186 -5.37 24.26 19.25
N MET A 187 -6.25 24.71 18.34
CA MET A 187 -7.00 23.83 17.45
C MET A 187 -6.89 24.32 16.01
N SER A 188 -6.85 23.38 15.08
CA SER A 188 -6.81 23.71 13.65
C SER A 188 -7.63 22.69 12.88
N ILE A 189 -8.53 23.21 12.05
CA ILE A 189 -9.42 22.40 11.22
C ILE A 189 -9.39 22.91 9.79
N CYS A 190 -9.69 22.05 8.84
CA CYS A 190 -9.91 22.43 7.46
C CYS A 190 -11.30 22.02 7.00
N ASN A 191 -11.94 22.92 6.28
CA ASN A 191 -13.11 22.61 5.49
C ASN A 191 -12.68 22.24 4.07
N TYR A 192 -13.07 21.06 3.61
CA TYR A 192 -12.83 20.57 2.25
C TYR A 192 -14.13 20.48 1.50
N VAL A 193 -14.12 20.89 0.23
CA VAL A 193 -15.22 20.71 -0.72
C VAL A 193 -14.68 19.95 -1.91
N ILE A 194 -15.34 18.85 -2.25
CA ILE A 194 -15.19 18.18 -3.53
C ILE A 194 -16.38 18.61 -4.37
N LYS A 195 -16.11 19.26 -5.50
CA LYS A 195 -17.14 19.70 -6.44
C LYS A 195 -16.69 19.48 -7.86
N ASP A 196 -17.47 18.75 -8.65
CA ASP A 196 -17.15 18.41 -10.04
C ASP A 196 -15.76 17.78 -10.18
N ASN A 197 -15.43 16.86 -9.26
CA ASN A 197 -14.12 16.20 -9.13
C ASN A 197 -12.91 17.15 -8.93
N GLN A 198 -13.16 18.36 -8.43
CA GLN A 198 -12.13 19.31 -8.01
C GLN A 198 -12.16 19.49 -6.50
N VAL A 199 -10.97 19.62 -5.91
CA VAL A 199 -10.78 19.73 -4.46
C VAL A 199 -10.52 21.18 -4.09
N TYR A 200 -11.40 21.75 -3.28
CA TYR A 200 -11.26 23.07 -2.67
C TYR A 200 -11.08 22.91 -1.17
N ARG A 201 -10.36 23.86 -0.56
CA ARG A 201 -10.08 23.82 0.87
C ARG A 201 -9.95 25.21 1.46
N LYS A 202 -10.45 25.37 2.69
CA LYS A 202 -10.14 26.50 3.56
C LYS A 202 -9.84 26.01 4.98
N CYS A 203 -8.69 26.40 5.51
CA CYS A 203 -8.27 26.02 6.86
C CYS A 203 -8.41 27.18 7.86
N TYR A 204 -8.55 26.82 9.12
CA TYR A 204 -8.80 27.70 10.25
C TYR A 204 -7.89 27.30 11.42
N GLY A 205 -7.42 28.27 12.19
CA GLY A 205 -6.37 28.08 13.21
C GLY A 205 -4.98 28.51 12.72
N GLN A 206 -3.95 28.19 13.52
CA GLN A 206 -2.56 28.61 13.28
C GLN A 206 -1.71 27.52 12.61
N TYR A 207 -1.80 26.28 13.09
CA TYR A 207 -0.95 25.18 12.65
C TYR A 207 -1.69 24.32 11.64
N VAL A 208 -1.60 24.71 10.37
CA VAL A 208 -2.36 24.06 9.29
C VAL A 208 -1.52 23.13 8.41
N GLY A 209 -0.25 22.88 8.73
CA GLY A 209 0.67 22.12 7.87
C GLY A 209 0.22 20.69 7.55
N PHE A 210 -0.37 20.00 8.53
CA PHE A 210 -0.84 18.60 8.43
C PHE A 210 -1.92 18.38 7.37
N LYS A 211 -2.53 19.46 6.86
CA LYS A 211 -3.44 19.43 5.72
C LYS A 211 -2.84 18.74 4.47
N MET A 212 -1.51 18.70 4.36
CA MET A 212 -0.81 18.07 3.23
C MET A 212 -1.12 16.57 3.08
N PHE A 213 -1.41 15.86 4.17
CA PHE A 213 -1.72 14.44 4.10
C PHE A 213 -3.10 14.20 3.46
N LEU A 214 -4.13 14.92 3.91
CA LEU A 214 -5.46 14.82 3.30
C LEU A 214 -5.46 15.36 1.85
N ASP A 215 -4.71 16.43 1.55
CA ASP A 215 -4.49 16.86 0.17
C ASP A 215 -3.95 15.72 -0.70
N ALA A 216 -2.92 15.02 -0.22
CA ALA A 216 -2.29 13.95 -0.98
C ALA A 216 -3.29 12.82 -1.28
N ILE A 217 -4.13 12.45 -0.30
CA ILE A 217 -5.22 11.47 -0.48
C ILE A 217 -6.20 11.96 -1.54
N LEU A 218 -6.81 13.13 -1.34
CA LEU A 218 -7.89 13.62 -2.21
C LEU A 218 -7.39 13.89 -3.63
N LEU A 219 -6.20 14.46 -3.79
CA LEU A 219 -5.61 14.71 -5.10
C LEU A 219 -5.22 13.39 -5.80
N SER A 220 -4.76 12.38 -5.07
CA SER A 220 -4.48 11.05 -5.64
C SER A 220 -5.77 10.38 -6.13
N LEU A 221 -6.84 10.44 -5.32
CA LEU A 221 -8.15 9.90 -5.68
C LEU A 221 -8.78 10.63 -6.87
N ALA A 222 -8.86 11.96 -6.84
CA ALA A 222 -9.49 12.77 -7.90
C ALA A 222 -8.83 12.57 -9.28
N ARG A 223 -7.54 12.21 -9.31
CA ARG A 223 -6.83 11.83 -10.55
C ARG A 223 -7.26 10.48 -11.11
N LYS A 224 -7.78 9.56 -10.28
CA LYS A 224 -7.97 8.12 -10.60
C LYS A 224 -9.43 7.68 -10.56
N VAL A 225 -10.30 8.44 -9.90
CA VAL A 225 -11.75 8.19 -9.85
C VAL A 225 -12.50 9.51 -9.78
N HIS A 226 -13.68 9.57 -10.40
CA HIS A 226 -14.60 10.68 -10.18
C HIS A 226 -15.17 10.59 -8.77
N LEU A 227 -14.74 11.50 -7.90
CA LEU A 227 -15.27 11.62 -6.55
C LEU A 227 -16.66 12.26 -6.55
N PRO A 228 -17.57 11.84 -5.65
CA PRO A 228 -18.86 12.48 -5.50
C PRO A 228 -18.70 13.91 -4.94
N ASP A 229 -19.65 14.78 -5.26
CA ASP A 229 -19.73 16.09 -4.65
C ASP A 229 -20.01 15.96 -3.15
N MET A 230 -19.14 16.52 -2.31
CA MET A 230 -19.30 16.49 -0.85
C MET A 230 -18.54 17.62 -0.16
N GLU A 231 -18.96 17.98 1.04
CA GLU A 231 -18.27 18.91 1.93
C GLU A 231 -17.94 18.20 3.25
N MET A 232 -16.74 18.38 3.79
CA MET A 232 -16.27 17.72 5.00
C MET A 232 -15.38 18.62 5.85
N LEU A 233 -15.48 18.46 7.17
CA LEU A 233 -14.55 19.06 8.11
C LEU A 233 -13.50 18.04 8.51
N PHE A 234 -12.25 18.48 8.59
CA PHE A 234 -11.12 17.65 8.96
C PHE A 234 -10.32 18.29 10.09
N ASN A 235 -10.07 17.53 11.14
CA ASN A 235 -9.22 17.90 12.27
C ASN A 235 -7.74 17.73 11.92
N LEU A 236 -6.94 18.75 12.14
CA LEU A 236 -5.49 18.66 11.92
C LEU A 236 -4.69 18.31 13.17
N GLY A 237 -5.31 18.29 14.34
CA GLY A 237 -4.66 17.96 15.60
C GLY A 237 -4.61 16.45 15.87
N ASP A 238 -3.81 16.09 16.87
CA ASP A 238 -3.60 14.70 17.28
C ASP A 238 -4.78 14.13 18.06
N TRP A 239 -5.54 14.99 18.75
CA TRP A 239 -6.65 14.59 19.63
C TRP A 239 -8.01 14.79 18.94
N PRO A 240 -8.98 13.88 19.17
CA PRO A 240 -10.33 14.01 18.63
C PRO A 240 -11.07 15.18 19.28
N LEU A 241 -11.95 15.85 18.54
CA LEU A 241 -12.58 17.11 18.98
C LEU A 241 -14.10 17.03 19.15
N SER A 242 -14.76 16.10 18.47
CA SER A 242 -16.22 15.95 18.49
C SER A 242 -16.63 15.11 19.69
N ILE A 243 -16.83 15.73 20.86
CA ILE A 243 -17.17 15.03 22.10
C ILE A 243 -18.60 14.46 22.02
N ASN A 244 -18.77 13.20 22.42
CA ASN A 244 -20.07 12.54 22.50
C ASN A 244 -20.98 13.22 23.55
N GLY A 245 -22.25 13.42 23.21
CA GLY A 245 -23.21 14.17 24.02
C GLY A 245 -23.12 15.70 23.89
N SER A 246 -22.25 16.24 23.03
CA SER A 246 -22.23 17.68 22.72
C SER A 246 -23.14 18.03 21.55
N ASP A 247 -23.90 19.13 21.69
CA ASP A 247 -24.78 19.66 20.65
C ASP A 247 -24.26 21.01 20.09
N PRO A 248 -24.38 21.24 18.76
CA PRO A 248 -24.76 20.25 17.75
C PRO A 248 -23.65 19.21 17.56
N LYS A 249 -24.04 17.98 17.16
CA LYS A 249 -23.08 16.95 16.75
C LYS A 249 -22.34 17.41 15.49
N ILE A 250 -21.01 17.39 15.52
CA ILE A 250 -20.17 17.84 14.41
C ILE A 250 -19.49 16.62 13.77
N PRO A 251 -19.85 16.24 12.53
CA PRO A 251 -19.11 15.22 11.79
C PRO A 251 -17.73 15.78 11.43
N LEU A 252 -16.72 15.31 12.13
CA LEU A 252 -15.34 15.75 11.98
C LEU A 252 -14.47 14.54 11.70
N PHE A 253 -13.80 14.54 10.56
CA PHE A 253 -12.83 13.51 10.24
C PHE A 253 -11.53 13.76 11.02
N SER A 254 -10.97 12.72 11.63
CA SER A 254 -9.79 12.82 12.49
C SER A 254 -8.87 11.61 12.32
N TRP A 255 -7.60 11.76 12.73
CA TRP A 255 -6.61 10.68 12.69
C TRP A 255 -6.85 9.60 13.76
N CYS A 256 -7.60 9.93 14.80
CA CYS A 256 -7.93 9.03 15.89
C CYS A 256 -9.32 9.37 16.45
N GLY A 257 -9.84 8.47 17.29
CA GLY A 257 -11.11 8.60 17.97
C GLY A 257 -11.13 7.77 19.26
N SER A 258 -12.18 7.91 20.04
CA SER A 258 -12.43 7.11 21.23
C SER A 258 -13.93 6.90 21.42
N VAL A 259 -14.35 6.03 22.34
CA VAL A 259 -15.77 5.86 22.71
C VAL A 259 -16.41 7.14 23.26
N GLY A 260 -15.60 8.10 23.73
CA GLY A 260 -16.05 9.40 24.20
C GLY A 260 -16.22 10.45 23.09
N ASN A 261 -15.95 10.09 21.83
CA ASN A 261 -15.96 10.99 20.68
C ASN A 261 -16.85 10.46 19.55
N LEU A 262 -17.23 11.38 18.66
CA LEU A 262 -18.01 11.14 17.44
C LEU A 262 -17.17 11.50 16.18
N ASP A 263 -15.86 11.62 16.33
CA ASP A 263 -14.96 11.86 15.21
C ASP A 263 -14.97 10.63 14.27
N ILE A 264 -14.97 10.89 12.96
CA ILE A 264 -14.93 9.85 11.94
C ILE A 264 -13.47 9.52 11.66
N VAL A 265 -13.05 8.30 12.01
CA VAL A 265 -11.64 7.92 11.98
C VAL A 265 -11.19 7.65 10.55
N MET A 266 -10.06 8.25 10.18
CA MET A 266 -9.40 8.06 8.89
C MET A 266 -8.07 7.31 9.06
N PRO A 267 -7.55 6.68 7.99
CA PRO A 267 -6.17 6.19 7.99
C PRO A 267 -5.20 7.28 8.44
N THR A 268 -4.27 6.94 9.33
CA THR A 268 -3.33 7.91 9.89
C THR A 268 -2.41 8.50 8.81
N TYR A 269 -1.78 9.63 9.12
CA TYR A 269 -0.81 10.26 8.22
C TYR A 269 0.38 9.33 7.89
N ASP A 270 0.81 8.46 8.81
CA ASP A 270 1.89 7.49 8.56
C ASP A 270 1.49 6.45 7.51
N ILE A 271 0.30 5.86 7.64
CA ILE A 271 -0.22 4.90 6.65
C ILE A 271 -0.49 5.60 5.31
N THR A 272 -0.94 6.86 5.35
CA THR A 272 -1.12 7.68 4.16
C THR A 272 0.19 7.89 3.42
N GLU A 273 1.25 8.32 4.12
CA GLU A 273 2.56 8.55 3.50
C GLU A 273 3.15 7.24 3.00
N ALA A 274 3.12 6.17 3.81
CA ALA A 274 3.60 4.85 3.41
C ALA A 274 2.87 4.29 2.18
N SER A 275 1.58 4.61 2.00
CA SER A 275 0.79 4.17 0.85
C SER A 275 1.04 5.00 -0.40
N LEU A 276 1.06 6.34 -0.27
CA LEU A 276 1.18 7.26 -1.40
C LEU A 276 2.63 7.40 -1.90
N GLU A 277 3.60 7.23 -1.01
CA GLU A 277 5.04 7.35 -1.31
C GLU A 277 5.75 6.01 -1.35
N CYS A 278 4.98 4.90 -1.36
CA CYS A 278 5.49 3.53 -1.47
C CYS A 278 6.41 3.38 -2.68
N MET A 279 7.59 2.76 -2.46
CA MET A 279 8.65 2.65 -3.47
C MET A 279 9.00 4.00 -4.11
N GLY A 280 9.01 5.05 -3.30
CA GLY A 280 9.33 6.43 -3.68
C GLY A 280 10.24 7.02 -2.62
N ARG A 281 9.74 8.01 -1.87
CA ARG A 281 10.43 8.54 -0.69
C ARG A 281 10.39 7.56 0.49
N VAL A 282 9.37 6.69 0.54
CA VAL A 282 9.17 5.74 1.62
C VAL A 282 9.42 4.31 1.13
N MET A 283 10.38 3.63 1.77
CA MET A 283 10.72 2.22 1.52
C MET A 283 10.27 1.28 2.63
N LEU A 284 9.94 1.84 3.81
CA LEU A 284 9.34 1.14 4.94
C LEU A 284 7.82 1.30 4.88
N ASP A 285 7.12 0.25 4.47
CA ASP A 285 5.67 0.23 4.27
C ASP A 285 5.08 -1.13 4.68
N MET A 286 3.75 -1.25 4.60
CA MET A 286 3.01 -2.44 5.02
C MET A 286 3.40 -3.73 4.27
N LEU A 287 4.02 -3.62 3.09
CA LEU A 287 4.55 -4.78 2.36
C LEU A 287 5.99 -5.07 2.79
N SER A 288 6.84 -4.03 2.91
CA SER A 288 8.26 -4.21 3.27
C SER A 288 8.45 -4.84 4.65
N VAL A 289 7.59 -4.51 5.62
CA VAL A 289 7.67 -5.10 6.98
C VAL A 289 7.48 -6.62 6.98
N GLN A 290 6.84 -7.18 5.95
CA GLN A 290 6.66 -8.62 5.79
C GLN A 290 7.91 -9.31 5.21
N GLY A 291 8.76 -8.57 4.50
CA GLY A 291 9.97 -9.10 3.87
C GLY A 291 11.25 -8.89 4.69
N ASN A 292 11.28 -7.85 5.52
CA ASN A 292 12.43 -7.50 6.36
C ASN A 292 12.46 -8.30 7.66
N ILE A 293 12.33 -9.63 7.56
CA ILE A 293 12.36 -10.54 8.70
C ILE A 293 13.72 -11.25 8.74
N ASP A 294 14.63 -10.73 9.56
CA ASP A 294 15.97 -11.32 9.72
C ASP A 294 15.98 -12.50 10.71
N LYS A 295 15.07 -12.47 11.69
CA LYS A 295 14.98 -13.46 12.77
C LYS A 295 13.56 -13.98 12.89
N LYS A 296 13.44 -15.31 12.87
CA LYS A 296 12.21 -16.01 13.27
C LYS A 296 11.89 -15.73 14.73
N TRP A 297 10.62 -15.91 15.11
CA TRP A 297 10.12 -15.63 16.46
C TRP A 297 10.94 -16.33 17.55
N GLU A 298 11.28 -17.61 17.34
CA GLU A 298 12.04 -18.44 18.28
C GLU A 298 13.48 -17.97 18.49
N LYS A 299 13.97 -17.06 17.64
CA LYS A 299 15.31 -16.48 17.69
C LYS A 299 15.32 -15.01 18.11
N LYS A 300 14.15 -14.45 18.44
CA LYS A 300 14.04 -13.11 19.04
C LYS A 300 14.29 -13.25 20.55
N ASN A 301 15.07 -12.32 21.11
CA ASN A 301 15.42 -12.28 22.53
C ASN A 301 14.22 -11.83 23.37
#